data_AF-A0A843DIR3-F1
#
_entry.id   AF-A0A843DIR3-F1
#
_cell.length_a   1.000
_cell.length_b   1.000
_cell.length_c   1.000
_cell.angle_alpha   90.00
_cell.angle_beta   90.00
_cell.angle_gamma   90.00
#
_symmetry.space_group_name_H-M   'P 1'
#
loop_
_entity.id
_entity.type
_entity.pdbx_description
1 polymer ?
#
loop_
_entity_poly.entity_id
_entity_poly.type
_entity_poly.pdbx_seq_one_letter_code
_entity_poly.pdbx_strand_id
1 'polypeptide(L)'
;KLFVEKCFKDIELNENKEIQDGYDYVHLMRCLVKIPLEDAEYYIKQYWDKIKYYRIFIQLNFYLCTNLSIGLNKELFVEIKPDETLFEHFTMNFLYMEGYDKFSTESHFDEIMEYLVYFKNYDLDLIFRKAEELGYCGWIRKACRNLDKNQFSKYCKTDKNIVSDMELYDDYIFWEINSENNCLNKNRINDILRLYLNNNQNIESFINVANFIKENGNRDDLKILYGSNIKEDYMLYDVEFSVKCRTLD
;
A
#
# COMPACT_ATOMS: atom_id res chain seq x y z
N LYS A 1 -32.66 -0.35 -9.63
CA LYS A 1 -32.94 -1.43 -10.61
C LYS A 1 -33.41 -0.87 -11.96
N LEU A 2 -34.62 -0.32 -12.11
CA LEU A 2 -35.11 0.21 -13.40
C LEU A 2 -34.20 1.26 -14.07
N PHE A 3 -33.63 2.18 -13.29
CA PHE A 3 -32.67 3.17 -13.80
C PHE A 3 -31.38 2.51 -14.32
N VAL A 4 -30.77 1.63 -13.52
CA VAL A 4 -29.53 0.90 -13.86
C VAL A 4 -29.72 0.09 -15.14
N GLU A 5 -30.81 -0.66 -15.23
CA GLU A 5 -31.12 -1.46 -16.42
C GLU A 5 -31.33 -0.61 -17.67
N LYS A 6 -31.99 0.54 -17.53
CA LYS A 6 -32.14 1.49 -18.65
C LYS A 6 -30.78 1.99 -19.12
N CYS A 7 -29.93 2.44 -18.20
CA CYS A 7 -28.59 2.93 -18.55
C CYS A 7 -27.78 1.88 -19.33
N PHE A 8 -27.75 0.62 -18.91
CA PHE A 8 -27.05 -0.43 -19.66
C PHE A 8 -27.63 -0.73 -21.04
N LYS A 9 -28.95 -0.60 -21.22
CA LYS A 9 -29.58 -0.78 -22.52
C LYS A 9 -29.15 0.29 -23.52
N ASP A 10 -28.95 1.50 -23.02
CA ASP A 10 -28.54 2.67 -23.80
C ASP A 10 -27.02 2.66 -24.15
N ILE A 11 -26.22 1.78 -23.52
CA ILE A 11 -24.80 1.59 -23.88
C ILE A 11 -24.69 0.87 -25.22
N GLU A 12 -23.96 1.49 -26.15
CA GLU A 12 -23.59 0.90 -27.43
C GLU A 12 -22.47 -0.13 -27.27
N LEU A 13 -22.48 -1.15 -28.13
CA LEU A 13 -21.41 -2.14 -28.15
C LEU A 13 -20.12 -1.49 -28.65
N ASN A 14 -19.04 -1.60 -27.88
CA ASN A 14 -17.72 -1.17 -28.34
C ASN A 14 -17.12 -2.22 -29.29
N GLU A 15 -17.43 -2.09 -30.58
CA GLU A 15 -16.96 -3.01 -31.64
C GLU A 15 -15.45 -2.94 -31.90
N ASN A 16 -14.84 -1.78 -31.62
CA ASN A 16 -13.41 -1.55 -31.86
C ASN A 16 -12.50 -2.25 -30.84
N LYS A 17 -13.07 -2.70 -29.71
CA LYS A 17 -12.34 -3.36 -28.60
C LYS A 17 -11.20 -2.52 -28.02
N GLU A 18 -11.28 -1.21 -28.19
CA GLU A 18 -10.34 -0.25 -27.63
C GLU A 18 -10.79 0.16 -26.23
N ILE A 19 -9.83 0.33 -25.31
CA ILE A 19 -10.12 0.79 -23.96
C ILE A 19 -10.60 2.25 -23.99
N GLN A 20 -11.78 2.50 -23.45
CA GLN A 20 -12.38 3.82 -23.29
C GLN A 20 -12.49 4.17 -21.81
N ASP A 21 -12.38 5.45 -21.44
CA ASP A 21 -12.43 5.84 -20.03
C ASP A 21 -13.79 5.55 -19.40
N GLY A 22 -14.88 5.82 -20.13
CA GLY A 22 -16.25 5.62 -19.66
C GLY A 22 -16.71 6.68 -18.64
N TYR A 23 -16.18 7.90 -18.70
CA TYR A 23 -16.57 9.00 -17.80
C TYR A 23 -18.08 9.26 -17.76
N ASP A 24 -18.77 9.12 -18.89
CA ASP A 24 -20.22 9.26 -18.98
C ASP A 24 -20.97 8.24 -18.11
N TYR A 25 -20.31 7.14 -17.72
CA TYR A 25 -20.86 6.07 -16.91
C TYR A 25 -20.46 6.13 -15.44
N VAL A 26 -19.79 7.20 -14.97
CA VAL A 26 -19.43 7.37 -13.55
C VAL A 26 -20.66 7.30 -12.64
N HIS A 27 -21.77 7.90 -13.05
CA HIS A 27 -23.01 7.82 -12.28
C HIS A 27 -23.57 6.39 -12.21
N LEU A 28 -23.49 5.63 -13.31
CA LEU A 28 -23.93 4.23 -13.34
C LEU A 28 -23.04 3.35 -12.45
N MET A 29 -21.71 3.51 -12.52
CA MET A 29 -20.77 2.84 -11.62
C MET A 29 -21.10 3.13 -10.15
N ARG A 30 -21.31 4.40 -9.79
CA ARG A 30 -21.70 4.80 -8.43
C ARG A 30 -23.02 4.18 -7.98
N CYS A 31 -23.96 3.99 -8.89
CA CYS A 31 -25.21 3.28 -8.59
C CYS A 31 -24.98 1.79 -8.35
N LEU A 32 -24.11 1.14 -9.12
CA LEU A 32 -23.78 -0.29 -8.98
C LEU A 32 -23.12 -0.61 -7.64
N VAL A 33 -22.25 0.29 -7.17
CA VAL A 33 -21.62 0.14 -5.85
C VAL A 33 -22.63 0.25 -4.68
N LYS A 34 -23.79 0.89 -4.90
CA LYS A 34 -24.80 1.12 -3.84
C LYS A 34 -25.91 0.07 -3.75
N ILE A 35 -26.02 -0.81 -4.73
CA ILE A 35 -27.03 -1.87 -4.74
C ILE A 35 -26.44 -3.16 -4.13
N PRO A 36 -27.27 -4.15 -3.75
CA PRO A 36 -26.78 -5.45 -3.31
C PRO A 36 -25.79 -6.06 -4.32
N LEU A 37 -24.76 -6.73 -3.81
CA LEU A 37 -23.67 -7.27 -4.62
C LEU A 37 -24.17 -8.21 -5.71
N GLU A 38 -25.16 -9.05 -5.38
CA GLU A 38 -25.76 -10.02 -6.31
C GLU A 38 -26.48 -9.32 -7.47
N ASP A 39 -27.10 -8.16 -7.21
CA ASP A 39 -27.74 -7.36 -8.25
C ASP A 39 -26.68 -6.68 -9.14
N ALA A 40 -25.59 -6.18 -8.56
CA ALA A 40 -24.49 -5.59 -9.32
C ALA A 40 -23.84 -6.64 -10.25
N GLU A 41 -23.54 -7.83 -9.72
CA GLU A 41 -23.00 -8.96 -10.48
C GLU A 41 -23.93 -9.38 -11.62
N TYR A 42 -25.24 -9.43 -11.36
CA TYR A 42 -26.23 -9.75 -12.39
C TYR A 42 -26.13 -8.78 -13.58
N TYR A 43 -26.09 -7.47 -13.31
CA TYR A 43 -25.99 -6.47 -14.37
C TYR A 43 -24.64 -6.52 -15.09
N ILE A 44 -23.53 -6.64 -14.36
CA ILE A 44 -22.19 -6.76 -14.95
C ILE A 44 -22.13 -7.97 -15.89
N LYS A 45 -22.59 -9.14 -15.44
CA LYS A 45 -22.60 -10.35 -16.25
C LYS A 45 -23.47 -10.21 -17.48
N GLN A 46 -24.68 -9.68 -17.32
CA GLN A 46 -25.65 -9.56 -18.42
C GLN A 46 -25.16 -8.64 -19.54
N TYR A 47 -24.42 -7.59 -19.19
CA TYR A 47 -24.00 -6.55 -20.12
C TYR A 47 -22.49 -6.53 -20.39
N TRP A 48 -21.75 -7.56 -19.94
CA TRP A 48 -20.29 -7.58 -19.97
C TRP A 48 -19.71 -7.29 -21.36
N ASP A 49 -20.23 -7.92 -22.41
CA ASP A 49 -19.74 -7.73 -23.77
C ASP A 49 -19.84 -6.27 -24.25
N LYS A 50 -20.81 -5.53 -23.74
CA LYS A 50 -20.96 -4.10 -24.04
C LYS A 50 -19.99 -3.24 -23.25
N ILE A 51 -19.71 -3.62 -22.01
CA ILE A 51 -19.05 -2.74 -21.03
C ILE A 51 -17.58 -3.07 -20.77
N LYS A 52 -17.11 -4.25 -21.20
CA LYS A 52 -15.79 -4.78 -20.82
C LYS A 52 -14.60 -3.94 -21.28
N TYR A 53 -14.76 -3.11 -22.30
CA TYR A 53 -13.71 -2.22 -22.79
C TYR A 53 -13.78 -0.81 -22.20
N TYR A 54 -14.67 -0.56 -21.24
CA TYR A 54 -14.70 0.70 -20.53
C TYR A 54 -13.97 0.56 -19.20
N ARG A 55 -12.90 1.34 -19.04
CA ARG A 55 -12.01 1.38 -17.88
C ARG A 55 -12.78 1.39 -16.57
N ILE A 56 -13.81 2.22 -16.47
CA ILE A 56 -14.60 2.34 -15.24
C ILE A 56 -15.26 1.03 -14.79
N PHE A 57 -15.69 0.16 -15.71
CA PHE A 57 -16.31 -1.12 -15.38
C PHE A 57 -15.27 -2.21 -15.10
N ILE A 58 -14.08 -2.13 -15.73
CA ILE A 58 -12.93 -2.97 -15.38
C ILE A 58 -12.50 -2.67 -13.94
N GLN A 59 -12.35 -1.39 -13.60
CA GLN A 59 -12.02 -0.95 -12.25
C GLN A 59 -13.12 -1.29 -11.24
N LEU A 60 -14.40 -1.22 -11.63
CA LEU A 60 -15.51 -1.67 -10.79
C LEU A 60 -15.40 -3.15 -10.44
N ASN A 61 -14.96 -4.02 -11.36
CA ASN A 61 -14.78 -5.44 -11.06
C ASN A 61 -13.73 -5.68 -9.96
N PHE A 62 -12.65 -4.90 -9.93
CA PHE A 62 -11.66 -4.91 -8.84
C PHE A 62 -12.29 -4.48 -7.51
N TYR A 63 -13.21 -3.50 -7.54
CA TYR A 63 -13.95 -3.08 -6.36
C TYR A 63 -14.98 -4.11 -5.88
N LEU A 64 -15.69 -4.79 -6.78
CA LEU A 64 -16.67 -5.81 -6.38
C LEU A 64 -15.99 -7.05 -5.78
N CYS A 65 -14.79 -7.38 -6.26
CA CYS A 65 -13.92 -8.44 -5.72
C CYS A 65 -14.63 -9.80 -5.51
N THR A 66 -15.51 -10.19 -6.44
CA THR A 66 -16.22 -11.47 -6.41
C THR A 66 -15.57 -12.48 -7.35
N ASN A 67 -15.86 -13.77 -7.17
CA ASN A 67 -15.36 -14.80 -8.09
C ASN A 67 -15.74 -14.52 -9.56
N LEU A 68 -16.93 -13.96 -9.80
CA LEU A 68 -17.34 -13.54 -11.13
C LEU A 68 -16.49 -12.36 -11.63
N SER A 69 -16.38 -11.28 -10.85
CA SER A 69 -15.68 -10.07 -11.30
C SER A 69 -14.19 -10.32 -11.54
N ILE A 70 -13.56 -11.13 -10.68
CA ILE A 70 -12.19 -11.62 -10.82
C ILE A 70 -12.03 -12.43 -12.12
N GLY A 71 -12.95 -13.35 -12.40
CA GLY A 71 -12.94 -14.14 -13.63
C GLY A 71 -13.05 -13.28 -14.89
N LEU A 72 -13.98 -12.33 -14.89
CA LEU A 72 -14.19 -11.42 -16.02
C LEU A 72 -12.97 -10.53 -16.30
N ASN A 73 -12.31 -10.03 -15.24
CA ASN A 73 -11.07 -9.27 -15.40
C ASN A 73 -9.96 -10.18 -15.97
N LYS A 74 -9.72 -11.36 -15.39
CA LYS A 74 -8.68 -12.27 -15.90
C LYS A 74 -8.87 -12.64 -17.37
N GLU A 75 -10.10 -12.91 -17.80
CA GLU A 75 -10.41 -13.16 -19.21
C GLU A 75 -10.09 -11.94 -20.08
N LEU A 76 -10.52 -10.75 -19.66
CA LEU A 76 -10.25 -9.52 -20.40
C LEU A 76 -8.76 -9.22 -20.52
N PHE A 77 -7.99 -9.40 -19.45
CA PHE A 77 -6.54 -9.15 -19.43
C PHE A 77 -5.74 -10.12 -20.32
N VAL A 78 -6.34 -11.24 -20.76
CA VAL A 78 -5.78 -12.09 -21.83
C VAL A 78 -6.08 -11.51 -23.22
N GLU A 79 -7.20 -10.81 -23.38
CA GLU A 79 -7.62 -10.19 -24.64
C GLU A 79 -6.92 -8.83 -24.90
N ILE A 80 -6.62 -8.07 -23.85
CA ILE A 80 -6.06 -6.72 -23.94
C ILE A 80 -4.60 -6.68 -23.51
N LYS A 81 -3.86 -5.67 -23.98
CA LYS A 81 -2.56 -5.32 -23.44
C LYS A 81 -2.74 -4.16 -22.44
N PRO A 82 -2.73 -4.42 -21.11
CA PRO A 82 -2.86 -3.36 -20.13
C PRO A 82 -1.69 -2.38 -20.19
N ASP A 83 -1.98 -1.11 -19.91
CA ASP A 83 -1.01 -0.04 -19.77
C ASP A 83 -1.34 0.84 -18.56
N GLU A 84 -0.52 1.86 -18.34
CA GLU A 84 -0.65 2.77 -17.19
C GLU A 84 -1.95 3.59 -17.18
N THR A 85 -2.66 3.68 -18.29
CA THR A 85 -3.92 4.42 -18.36
C THR A 85 -5.05 3.62 -17.72
N LEU A 86 -5.02 2.28 -17.78
CA LEU A 86 -6.10 1.41 -17.30
C LEU A 86 -6.49 1.65 -15.83
N PHE A 87 -5.54 2.07 -15.00
CA PHE A 87 -5.77 2.31 -13.57
C PHE A 87 -5.82 3.79 -13.19
N GLU A 88 -5.88 4.68 -14.18
CA GLU A 88 -6.02 6.11 -13.92
C GLU A 88 -7.31 6.40 -13.14
N HIS A 89 -7.20 7.25 -12.11
CA HIS A 89 -8.27 7.60 -11.16
C HIS A 89 -8.81 6.44 -10.32
N PHE A 90 -8.20 5.25 -10.36
CA PHE A 90 -8.63 4.10 -9.57
C PHE A 90 -8.74 4.46 -8.07
N THR A 91 -7.71 5.12 -7.53
CA THR A 91 -7.66 5.48 -6.11
C THR A 91 -8.73 6.49 -5.73
N MET A 92 -9.02 7.48 -6.58
CA MET A 92 -10.09 8.45 -6.35
C MET A 92 -11.48 7.80 -6.41
N ASN A 93 -11.68 6.87 -7.35
CA ASN A 93 -12.97 6.25 -7.59
C ASN A 93 -13.32 5.14 -6.59
N PHE A 94 -12.32 4.43 -6.06
CA PHE A 94 -12.56 3.22 -5.28
C PHE A 94 -11.88 3.22 -3.91
N LEU A 95 -10.70 3.83 -3.77
CA LEU A 95 -9.92 3.78 -2.52
C LEU A 95 -10.31 4.90 -1.52
N TYR A 96 -10.59 6.09 -2.03
CA TYR A 96 -10.86 7.30 -1.22
C TYR A 96 -12.23 7.94 -1.52
N MET A 97 -13.13 7.20 -2.16
CA MET A 97 -14.45 7.72 -2.48
C MET A 97 -15.30 7.90 -1.21
N GLU A 98 -15.64 9.15 -0.86
CA GLU A 98 -16.44 9.47 0.31
C GLU A 98 -17.85 8.84 0.24
N GLY A 99 -18.31 8.28 1.37
CA GLY A 99 -19.66 7.73 1.51
C GLY A 99 -19.83 6.29 1.03
N TYR A 100 -18.74 5.57 0.80
CA TYR A 100 -18.74 4.15 0.42
C TYR A 100 -17.96 3.32 1.44
N ASP A 101 -18.56 2.22 1.89
CA ASP A 101 -17.87 1.23 2.70
C ASP A 101 -17.05 0.29 1.80
N LYS A 102 -15.72 0.31 2.05
CA LYS A 102 -14.75 -0.79 1.91
C LYS A 102 -14.28 -1.25 0.52
N PHE A 103 -13.52 -0.42 -0.21
CA PHE A 103 -12.27 -0.93 -0.80
C PHE A 103 -11.20 -0.90 0.30
N SER A 104 -11.21 -1.89 1.19
CA SER A 104 -10.31 -1.87 2.35
C SER A 104 -10.06 -3.25 2.97
N THR A 105 -10.51 -4.34 2.34
CA THR A 105 -10.14 -5.68 2.80
C THR A 105 -8.87 -6.14 2.09
N GLU A 106 -8.08 -6.98 2.75
CA GLU A 106 -6.87 -7.55 2.15
C GLU A 106 -7.17 -8.25 0.80
N SER A 107 -8.36 -8.85 0.64
CA SER A 107 -8.78 -9.47 -0.64
C SER A 107 -8.83 -8.49 -1.82
N HIS A 108 -9.28 -7.25 -1.61
CA HIS A 108 -9.27 -6.23 -2.66
C HIS A 108 -7.85 -5.85 -3.06
N PHE A 109 -6.95 -5.77 -2.06
CA PHE A 109 -5.53 -5.53 -2.30
C PHE A 109 -4.87 -6.70 -3.01
N ASP A 110 -5.20 -7.95 -2.65
CA ASP A 110 -4.72 -9.15 -3.31
C ASP A 110 -5.12 -9.16 -4.80
N GLU A 111 -6.34 -8.74 -5.13
CA GLU A 111 -6.82 -8.74 -6.51
C GLU A 111 -6.07 -7.74 -7.41
N ILE A 112 -5.63 -6.60 -6.89
CA ILE A 112 -4.83 -5.63 -7.67
C ILE A 112 -3.34 -5.98 -7.72
N MET A 113 -2.88 -6.98 -6.96
CA MET A 113 -1.45 -7.20 -6.67
C MET A 113 -0.62 -7.45 -7.94
N GLU A 114 -1.11 -8.26 -8.87
CA GLU A 114 -0.40 -8.57 -10.12
C GLU A 114 -0.43 -7.42 -11.13
N TYR A 115 -1.27 -6.42 -10.89
CA TYR A 115 -1.47 -5.26 -11.77
C TYR A 115 -0.76 -4.00 -11.29
N LEU A 116 -0.09 -4.03 -10.13
CA LEU A 116 0.56 -2.87 -9.52
C LEU A 116 1.56 -2.17 -10.46
N VAL A 117 2.22 -2.91 -11.34
CA VAL A 117 3.15 -2.34 -12.32
C VAL A 117 2.49 -1.32 -13.26
N TYR A 118 1.18 -1.44 -13.50
CA TYR A 118 0.40 -0.55 -14.35
C TYR A 118 -0.17 0.67 -13.60
N PHE A 119 0.10 0.83 -12.30
CA PHE A 119 -0.34 2.02 -11.58
C PHE A 119 0.71 3.13 -11.70
N LYS A 120 0.24 4.37 -11.91
CA LYS A 120 1.10 5.55 -11.83
C LYS A 120 1.65 5.70 -10.40
N ASN A 121 2.81 6.32 -10.28
CA ASN A 121 3.47 6.51 -8.98
C ASN A 121 2.56 7.17 -7.93
N TYR A 122 1.78 8.17 -8.31
CA TYR A 122 0.85 8.82 -7.38
C TYR A 122 -0.22 7.86 -6.84
N ASP A 123 -0.79 7.01 -7.70
CA ASP A 123 -1.77 6.01 -7.27
C ASP A 123 -1.12 4.91 -6.41
N LEU A 124 0.10 4.49 -6.74
CA LEU A 124 0.88 3.57 -5.90
C LEU A 124 1.16 4.15 -4.51
N ASP A 125 1.57 5.42 -4.41
CA ASP A 125 1.77 6.10 -3.12
C ASP A 125 0.50 6.01 -2.25
N LEU A 126 -0.66 6.23 -2.86
CA LEU A 126 -1.96 6.17 -2.21
C LEU A 126 -2.37 4.74 -1.80
N ILE A 127 -2.14 3.74 -2.65
CA ILE A 127 -2.43 2.33 -2.36
C ILE A 127 -1.58 1.83 -1.20
N PHE A 128 -0.27 2.08 -1.24
CA PHE A 128 0.65 1.63 -0.20
C PHE A 128 0.33 2.29 1.15
N ARG A 129 0.09 3.62 1.15
CA ARG A 129 -0.37 4.33 2.36
C ARG A 129 -1.66 3.75 2.90
N LYS A 130 -2.62 3.41 2.04
CA LYS A 130 -3.89 2.83 2.51
C LYS A 130 -3.71 1.43 3.08
N ALA A 131 -2.90 0.59 2.46
CA ALA A 131 -2.59 -0.75 2.97
C ALA A 131 -1.91 -0.68 4.35
N GLU A 132 -1.06 0.31 4.54
CA GLU A 132 -0.34 0.60 5.78
C GLU A 132 -1.29 1.12 6.88
N GLU A 133 -2.15 2.10 6.58
CA GLU A 133 -3.22 2.57 7.48
C GLU A 133 -4.11 1.42 8.00
N LEU A 134 -4.29 0.38 7.18
CA LEU A 134 -5.11 -0.80 7.48
C LEU A 134 -4.31 -1.95 8.14
N GLY A 135 -2.99 -1.79 8.31
CA GLY A 135 -2.13 -2.80 8.93
C GLY A 135 -1.77 -3.98 8.04
N TYR A 136 -1.94 -3.89 6.72
CA TYR A 136 -1.65 -4.97 5.76
C TYR A 136 -0.17 -5.07 5.39
N CYS A 137 0.70 -5.08 6.40
CA CYS A 137 2.14 -5.17 6.25
C CYS A 137 2.58 -6.46 5.52
N GLY A 138 1.86 -7.56 5.71
CA GLY A 138 2.10 -8.82 4.99
C GLY A 138 1.87 -8.67 3.49
N TRP A 139 0.81 -7.95 3.11
CA TRP A 139 0.48 -7.64 1.73
C TRP A 139 1.52 -6.73 1.09
N ILE A 140 1.90 -5.62 1.72
CA ILE A 140 2.91 -4.67 1.21
C ILE A 140 4.21 -5.39 0.81
N ARG A 141 4.68 -6.33 1.64
CA ARG A 141 5.89 -7.12 1.34
C ARG A 141 5.73 -8.05 0.15
N LYS A 142 4.53 -8.59 -0.08
CA LYS A 142 4.22 -9.42 -1.26
C LYS A 142 4.09 -8.54 -2.51
N ALA A 143 3.39 -7.41 -2.40
CA ALA A 143 3.15 -6.43 -3.45
C ALA A 143 4.46 -5.95 -4.10
N CYS A 144 5.50 -5.74 -3.30
CA CYS A 144 6.85 -5.41 -3.77
C CYS A 144 7.38 -6.33 -4.89
N ARG A 145 7.00 -7.61 -4.93
CA ARG A 145 7.47 -8.55 -5.95
C ARG A 145 6.88 -8.29 -7.33
N ASN A 146 5.81 -7.51 -7.41
CA ASN A 146 5.08 -7.20 -8.65
C ASN A 146 5.37 -5.79 -9.17
N LEU A 147 6.28 -5.05 -8.53
CA LEU A 147 6.70 -3.73 -8.96
C LEU A 147 7.87 -3.82 -9.95
N ASP A 148 7.95 -2.86 -10.87
CA ASP A 148 9.15 -2.69 -11.68
C ASP A 148 10.35 -2.21 -10.84
N LYS A 149 11.55 -2.12 -11.45
CA LYS A 149 12.78 -1.75 -10.73
C LYS A 149 12.72 -0.34 -10.11
N ASN A 150 12.10 0.62 -10.78
CA ASN A 150 12.00 2.01 -10.33
C ASN A 150 10.94 2.17 -9.24
N GLN A 151 9.81 1.50 -9.39
CA GLN A 151 8.76 1.42 -8.38
C GLN A 151 9.29 0.69 -7.14
N PHE A 152 9.95 -0.47 -7.31
CA PHE A 152 10.53 -1.25 -6.22
C PHE A 152 11.50 -0.41 -5.38
N SER A 153 12.42 0.33 -5.99
CA SER A 153 13.39 1.15 -5.24
C SER A 153 12.72 2.24 -4.41
N LYS A 154 11.59 2.78 -4.88
CA LYS A 154 10.81 3.82 -4.19
C LYS A 154 9.97 3.24 -3.03
N TYR A 155 9.19 2.19 -3.28
CA TYR A 155 8.20 1.68 -2.32
C TYR A 155 8.71 0.56 -1.43
N CYS A 156 9.73 -0.16 -1.88
CA CYS A 156 10.27 -1.33 -1.21
C CYS A 156 11.70 -1.03 -0.76
N LYS A 157 11.81 -0.08 0.17
CA LYS A 157 13.12 0.34 0.69
C LYS A 157 13.84 -0.86 1.29
N THR A 158 15.04 -1.11 0.79
CA THR A 158 15.97 -2.06 1.42
C THR A 158 16.46 -1.48 2.73
N ASP A 159 17.00 -2.33 3.62
CA ASP A 159 17.52 -1.86 4.91
C ASP A 159 18.61 -0.80 4.72
N LYS A 160 19.42 -0.92 3.66
CA LYS A 160 20.41 0.10 3.26
C LYS A 160 19.77 1.43 2.88
N ASN A 161 18.68 1.40 2.10
CA ASN A 161 17.99 2.64 1.71
C ASN A 161 17.37 3.32 2.93
N ILE A 162 16.80 2.54 3.86
CA ILE A 162 16.25 3.07 5.12
C ILE A 162 17.37 3.71 5.95
N VAL A 163 18.51 3.03 6.10
CA VAL A 163 19.67 3.59 6.80
C VAL A 163 20.17 4.88 6.14
N SER A 164 20.27 4.93 4.81
CA SER A 164 20.67 6.16 4.10
C SER A 164 19.68 7.30 4.29
N ASP A 165 18.38 7.02 4.35
CA ASP A 165 17.37 8.04 4.68
C ASP A 165 17.51 8.51 6.14
N MET A 166 17.76 7.59 7.07
CA MET A 166 18.00 7.92 8.49
C MET A 166 19.25 8.81 8.66
N GLU A 167 20.30 8.57 7.86
CA GLU A 167 21.53 9.38 7.83
C GLU A 167 21.29 10.80 7.27
N LEU A 168 20.36 10.96 6.33
CA LEU A 168 20.02 12.26 5.74
C LEU A 168 19.13 13.11 6.64
N TYR A 169 18.26 12.47 7.41
CA TYR A 169 17.28 13.09 8.28
C TYR A 169 17.46 12.55 9.71
N ASP A 170 18.62 12.84 10.32
CA ASP A 170 19.05 12.35 11.64
C ASP A 170 18.16 12.90 12.78
N ASP A 171 16.88 12.55 12.73
CA ASP A 171 15.77 13.05 13.52
C ASP A 171 14.93 11.85 13.97
N TYR A 172 14.85 11.68 15.29
CA TYR A 172 14.06 10.64 15.94
C TYR A 172 12.60 10.58 15.44
N ILE A 173 11.96 11.73 15.21
CA ILE A 173 10.57 11.81 14.75
C ILE A 173 10.44 11.22 13.34
N PHE A 174 11.44 11.44 12.48
CA PHE A 174 11.48 10.85 11.15
C PHE A 174 11.59 9.32 11.21
N TRP A 175 12.27 8.78 12.22
CA TRP A 175 12.49 7.34 12.37
C TRP A 175 11.27 6.63 12.94
N GLU A 176 10.61 7.23 13.93
CA GLU A 176 9.36 6.74 14.51
C GLU A 176 8.28 6.63 13.43
N ILE A 177 8.02 7.74 12.73
CA ILE A 177 7.05 7.80 11.62
C ILE A 177 7.41 6.80 10.51
N ASN A 178 8.68 6.70 10.08
CA ASN A 178 9.05 5.73 9.04
C ASN A 178 8.99 4.28 9.52
N SER A 179 9.23 3.99 10.80
CA SER A 179 9.21 2.61 11.30
C SER A 179 7.79 2.06 11.40
N GLU A 180 6.84 2.89 11.86
CA GLU A 180 5.41 2.61 11.85
C GLU A 180 4.90 2.49 10.41
N ASN A 181 5.33 3.42 9.54
CA ASN A 181 4.83 3.49 8.18
C ASN A 181 5.40 2.40 7.25
N ASN A 182 6.65 1.98 7.43
CA ASN A 182 7.25 0.99 6.53
C ASN A 182 6.88 -0.46 6.88
N CYS A 183 5.93 -0.67 7.80
CA CYS A 183 5.43 -2.01 8.11
C CYS A 183 6.58 -2.99 8.45
N LEU A 184 7.61 -2.47 9.12
CA LEU A 184 8.82 -3.23 9.44
C LEU A 184 8.53 -4.12 10.64
N ASN A 185 8.91 -5.39 10.57
CA ASN A 185 8.84 -6.23 11.78
C ASN A 185 9.99 -5.84 12.73
N LYS A 186 9.80 -6.12 14.02
CA LYS A 186 10.75 -5.75 15.08
C LYS A 186 12.19 -6.23 14.80
N ASN A 187 12.36 -7.45 14.29
CA ASN A 187 13.69 -7.98 13.95
C ASN A 187 14.37 -7.15 12.86
N ARG A 188 13.63 -6.78 11.81
CA ARG A 188 14.14 -5.95 10.72
C ARG A 188 14.48 -4.54 11.18
N ILE A 189 13.66 -3.94 12.07
CA ILE A 189 13.99 -2.65 12.71
C ILE A 189 15.32 -2.78 13.46
N ASN A 190 15.48 -3.83 14.27
CA ASN A 190 16.72 -4.07 15.01
C ASN A 190 17.94 -4.22 14.09
N ASP A 191 17.80 -4.93 12.96
CA ASP A 191 18.86 -5.09 11.97
C ASP A 191 19.22 -3.75 11.30
N ILE A 192 18.22 -2.92 10.99
CA ILE A 192 18.40 -1.55 10.46
C ILE A 192 19.13 -0.66 11.47
N LEU A 193 18.72 -0.66 12.74
CA LEU A 193 19.37 0.12 13.80
C LEU A 193 20.84 -0.31 14.00
N ARG A 194 21.12 -1.62 13.96
CA ARG A 194 22.51 -2.14 13.99
C ARG A 194 23.31 -1.66 12.79
N LEU A 195 22.72 -1.71 11.59
CA LEU A 195 23.39 -1.27 10.37
C LEU A 195 23.67 0.24 10.41
N TYR A 196 22.71 1.03 10.87
CA TYR A 196 22.86 2.48 11.04
C TYR A 196 23.97 2.83 12.03
N LEU A 197 24.02 2.21 13.21
CA LEU A 197 25.12 2.42 14.17
C LEU A 197 26.47 1.96 13.60
N ASN A 198 26.49 0.84 12.86
CA ASN A 198 27.71 0.35 12.23
C ASN A 198 28.28 1.37 11.22
N ASN A 199 27.41 2.00 10.43
CA ASN A 199 27.81 3.04 9.48
C ASN A 199 28.19 4.36 10.17
N ASN A 200 27.55 4.69 11.30
CA ASN A 200 27.66 5.98 11.96
C ASN A 200 28.18 5.82 13.40
N GLN A 201 29.51 5.73 13.53
CA GLN A 201 30.22 5.54 14.81
C GLN A 201 30.40 6.86 15.57
N ASN A 202 29.31 7.58 15.84
CA ASN A 202 29.35 8.84 16.59
C ASN A 202 28.28 8.87 17.69
N ILE A 203 28.44 9.78 18.66
CA ILE A 203 27.56 9.88 19.84
C ILE A 203 26.12 10.20 19.41
N GLU A 204 25.90 11.16 18.52
CA GLU A 204 24.54 11.58 18.09
C GLU A 204 23.71 10.42 17.52
N SER A 205 24.33 9.61 16.65
CA SER A 205 23.73 8.39 16.12
C SER A 205 23.41 7.36 17.21
N PHE A 206 24.26 7.23 18.23
CA PHE A 206 23.98 6.39 19.39
C PHE A 206 22.78 6.92 20.18
N ILE A 207 22.75 8.22 20.48
CA ILE A 207 21.65 8.90 21.19
C ILE A 207 20.32 8.65 20.48
N ASN A 208 20.28 8.77 19.15
CA ASN A 208 19.06 8.59 18.38
C ASN A 208 18.54 7.15 18.45
N VAL A 209 19.42 6.15 18.35
CA VAL A 209 19.03 4.74 18.51
C VAL A 209 18.64 4.42 19.95
N ALA A 210 19.31 5.02 20.93
CA ALA A 210 18.97 4.86 22.34
C ALA A 210 17.57 5.41 22.64
N ASN A 211 17.25 6.61 22.17
CA ASN A 211 15.91 7.19 22.28
C ASN A 211 14.86 6.32 21.60
N PHE A 212 15.16 5.77 20.42
CA PHE A 212 14.26 4.84 19.75
C PHE A 212 13.96 3.58 20.56
N ILE A 213 14.98 2.93 21.11
CA ILE A 213 14.78 1.74 21.95
C ILE A 213 14.07 2.10 23.25
N LYS A 214 14.33 3.29 23.82
CA LYS A 214 13.67 3.79 25.04
C LYS A 214 12.16 3.90 24.86
N GLU A 215 11.69 4.37 23.71
CA GLU A 215 10.25 4.57 23.45
C GLU A 215 9.56 3.33 22.87
N ASN A 216 10.25 2.56 22.02
CA ASN A 216 9.63 1.51 21.18
C ASN A 216 10.18 0.09 21.42
N GLY A 217 11.27 -0.04 22.16
CA GLY A 217 11.99 -1.29 22.37
C GLY A 217 11.56 -2.07 23.61
N ASN A 218 12.19 -3.22 23.81
CA ASN A 218 12.22 -3.97 25.05
C ASN A 218 13.66 -4.13 25.55
N ARG A 219 13.83 -4.80 26.68
CA ARG A 219 15.15 -4.95 27.30
C ARG A 219 16.16 -5.69 26.43
N ASP A 220 15.71 -6.65 25.62
CA ASP A 220 16.60 -7.40 24.72
C ASP A 220 17.16 -6.55 23.58
N ASP A 221 16.43 -5.53 23.16
CA ASP A 221 16.85 -4.62 22.09
C ASP A 221 18.06 -3.75 22.50
N LEU A 222 18.31 -3.54 23.80
CA LEU A 222 19.50 -2.84 24.31
C LEU A 222 20.82 -3.48 23.85
N LYS A 223 20.82 -4.76 23.48
CA LYS A 223 21.96 -5.47 22.87
C LYS A 223 22.41 -4.85 21.53
N ILE A 224 21.59 -3.99 20.92
CA ILE A 224 21.98 -3.20 19.74
C ILE A 224 23.03 -2.16 20.13
N LEU A 225 22.79 -1.42 21.21
CA LEU A 225 23.67 -0.38 21.73
C LEU A 225 24.99 -0.96 22.25
N TYR A 226 24.91 -2.03 23.05
CA TYR A 226 26.10 -2.69 23.61
C TYR A 226 27.01 -3.34 22.57
N GLY A 227 26.47 -3.62 21.38
CA GLY A 227 27.24 -4.17 20.26
C GLY A 227 27.99 -3.11 19.45
N SER A 228 27.77 -1.82 19.71
CA SER A 228 28.45 -0.73 19.00
C SER A 228 29.87 -0.50 19.55
N ASN A 229 30.77 0.04 18.73
CA ASN A 229 32.13 0.41 19.16
C ASN A 229 32.20 1.84 19.73
N ILE A 230 31.05 2.48 19.90
CA ILE A 230 30.93 3.85 20.38
C ILE A 230 31.14 3.83 21.89
N LYS A 231 32.24 4.44 22.35
CA LYS A 231 32.57 4.52 23.77
C LYS A 231 31.73 5.62 24.40
N GLU A 232 30.82 5.25 25.29
CA GLU A 232 29.96 6.21 25.97
C GLU A 232 30.11 6.17 27.48
N ASP A 233 30.83 7.16 27.99
CA ASP A 233 30.89 7.46 29.42
C ASP A 233 29.80 8.46 29.85
N TYR A 234 28.88 8.90 28.97
CA TYR A 234 27.90 9.97 29.30
C TYR A 234 26.42 9.53 29.30
N MET A 235 25.98 8.71 28.34
CA MET A 235 24.57 8.23 28.28
C MET A 235 24.22 7.23 29.38
N LEU A 236 25.17 6.40 29.83
CA LEU A 236 24.96 5.50 30.98
C LEU A 236 24.71 6.24 32.30
N TYR A 237 24.99 7.54 32.35
CA TYR A 237 24.67 8.41 33.50
C TYR A 237 23.45 9.29 33.27
N ASP A 238 22.83 9.25 32.09
CA ASP A 238 21.50 9.81 31.91
C ASP A 238 20.53 9.00 32.77
N VAL A 239 20.07 9.65 33.84
CA VAL A 239 19.20 9.05 34.86
C VAL A 239 17.84 8.69 34.25
N GLU A 240 17.33 9.49 33.32
CA GLU A 240 16.03 9.26 32.70
C GLU A 240 16.08 8.05 31.76
N PHE A 241 17.12 7.98 30.93
CA PHE A 241 17.38 6.80 30.09
C PHE A 241 17.61 5.55 30.96
N SER A 242 18.47 5.64 31.98
CA SER A 242 18.78 4.54 32.89
C SER A 242 17.57 4.00 33.66
N VAL A 243 16.66 4.89 34.09
CA VAL A 243 15.41 4.50 34.76
C VAL A 243 14.48 3.82 33.77
N LYS A 244 14.28 4.39 32.57
CA LYS A 244 13.38 3.81 31.57
C LYS A 244 13.89 2.47 31.05
N CYS A 245 15.20 2.29 30.84
CA CYS A 245 15.80 1.00 30.52
C CYS A 245 15.53 -0.09 31.58
N ARG A 246 15.42 0.28 32.86
CA ARG A 246 15.10 -0.68 33.93
C ARG A 246 13.62 -1.08 33.95
N THR A 247 12.76 -0.27 33.34
CA THR A 247 11.31 -0.48 33.25
C THR A 247 10.86 -1.05 31.90
N LEU A 248 11.78 -1.25 30.95
CA LEU A 248 11.51 -2.02 29.74
C LEU A 248 11.42 -3.50 30.13
N ASP A 249 10.25 -4.11 29.92
CA ASP A 249 10.01 -5.56 30.06
C ASP A 249 10.29 -6.31 28.74
#